data_AF-X1IEF0-F1
#
_entry.id   AF-X1IEF0-F1
#
_cell.length_a   1.000
_cell.length_b   1.000
_cell.length_c   1.000
_cell.angle_alpha   90.00
_cell.angle_beta   90.00
_cell.angle_gamma   90.00
#
_symmetry.space_group_name_H-M   'P 1'
#
loop_
_entity.id
_entity.type
_entity.pdbx_description
1 polymer ?
#
loop_
_entity_poly.entity_id
_entity_poly.type
_entity_poly.pdbx_seq_one_letter_code
_entity_poly.pdbx_strand_id
1 'polypeptide(L)'
;AIMNIILPQMLRIVIPSWSNELIYTLKYSSVAYMIGAPELMAQAKFIAADNFRYFEVFLVVAFIYLIAVVVLSRILSLVEKRVRIPGLQMAQ
;
A
#
# COMPACT_ATOMS: atom_id res chain seq x y z
N ALA A 1 17.27 5.42 28.18
CA ALA A 1 16.35 6.51 27.76
C ALA A 1 15.73 6.25 26.39
N ILE A 2 16.52 6.01 25.34
CA ILE A 2 16.03 5.92 23.93
C ILE A 2 14.95 4.85 23.73
N MET A 3 15.21 3.59 24.09
CA MET A 3 14.29 2.46 23.82
C MET A 3 12.97 2.54 24.58
N ASN A 4 12.98 3.07 25.79
CA ASN A 4 11.83 2.99 26.70
C ASN A 4 10.97 4.27 26.68
N ILE A 5 11.51 5.38 26.18
CA ILE A 5 10.85 6.70 26.24
C ILE A 5 10.69 7.26 24.82
N ILE A 6 11.81 7.47 24.11
CA ILE A 6 11.80 8.17 22.81
C ILE A 6 11.19 7.28 21.73
N LEU A 7 11.62 6.03 21.64
CA LEU A 7 11.15 5.08 20.62
C LEU A 7 9.62 4.89 20.63
N PRO A 8 8.96 4.54 21.76
CA PRO A 8 7.51 4.33 21.76
C PRO A 8 6.72 5.62 21.50
N GLN A 9 7.27 6.80 21.80
CA GLN A 9 6.64 8.08 21.47
C GLN A 9 6.75 8.41 19.98
N MET A 10 7.95 8.29 19.41
CA MET A 10 8.20 8.49 17.98
C MET A 10 7.38 7.53 17.12
N LEU A 11 7.31 6.25 17.50
CA LEU A 11 6.51 5.25 16.77
C LEU A 11 5.04 5.68 16.66
N ARG A 12 4.46 6.26 17.71
CA ARG A 12 3.06 6.73 17.67
C ARG A 12 2.83 7.90 16.71
N ILE A 13 3.88 8.68 16.43
CA ILE A 13 3.84 9.83 15.52
C ILE A 13 4.05 9.39 14.06
N VAL A 14 4.97 8.46 13.80
CA VAL A 14 5.34 8.06 12.42
C VAL A 14 4.40 7.01 11.82
N ILE A 15 3.75 6.17 12.65
CA ILE A 15 2.87 5.08 12.19
C ILE A 15 1.74 5.58 11.25
N PRO A 16 1.02 6.68 11.54
CA PRO A 16 0.01 7.22 10.62
C PRO A 16 0.59 7.64 9.26
N SER A 17 1.73 8.34 9.23
CA SER A 17 2.35 8.76 7.98
C SER A 17 2.87 7.58 7.17
N TRP A 18 3.49 6.59 7.82
CA TRP A 18 3.93 5.36 7.17
C TRP A 18 2.78 4.53 6.63
N SER A 19 1.63 4.53 7.29
CA SER A 19 0.44 3.85 6.81
C SER A 19 0.01 4.38 5.44
N ASN A 20 -0.01 5.71 5.26
CA ASN A 20 -0.29 6.31 3.96
C ASN A 20 0.79 5.97 2.92
N GLU A 21 2.07 6.05 3.28
CA GLU A 21 3.17 5.71 2.37
C GLU A 21 3.15 4.25 1.91
N LEU A 22 2.75 3.31 2.78
CA LEU A 22 2.61 1.90 2.41
C LEU A 22 1.54 1.70 1.33
N ILE A 23 0.41 2.41 1.42
CA ILE A 23 -0.65 2.37 0.41
C ILE A 23 -0.16 2.95 -0.92
N TYR A 24 0.57 4.07 -0.88
CA TYR A 24 1.15 4.67 -2.09
C TYR A 24 2.20 3.78 -2.73
N THR A 25 3.10 3.21 -1.94
CA THR A 25 4.15 2.30 -2.42
C THR A 25 3.55 1.11 -3.16
N LEU A 26 2.46 0.52 -2.64
CA LEU A 26 1.74 -0.55 -3.32
C LEU A 26 1.25 -0.13 -4.71
N LYS A 27 0.66 1.07 -4.83
CA LYS A 27 0.18 1.62 -6.12
C LYS A 27 1.33 1.95 -7.07
N TYR A 28 2.40 2.56 -6.58
CA TYR A 28 3.54 2.90 -7.44
C TYR A 28 4.30 1.67 -7.92
N SER A 29 4.32 0.60 -7.12
CA SER A 29 4.91 -0.68 -7.56
C SER A 29 4.24 -1.23 -8.82
N SER A 30 2.93 -1.01 -9.01
CA SER A 30 2.22 -1.46 -10.21
C SER A 30 2.63 -0.72 -11.48
N VAL A 31 3.31 0.43 -11.38
CA VAL A 31 3.86 1.18 -12.52
C VAL A 31 5.29 0.74 -12.82
N ALA A 32 5.99 0.12 -11.86
CA ALA A 32 7.37 -0.32 -12.02
C ALA A 32 7.55 -1.39 -13.13
N TYR A 33 6.49 -2.09 -13.52
CA TYR A 33 6.50 -3.01 -14.67
C TYR A 33 6.95 -2.31 -15.97
N MET A 34 6.68 -1.00 -16.09
CA MET A 34 6.99 -0.24 -17.29
C MET A 34 8.51 -0.10 -17.51
N ILE A 35 9.29 -0.18 -16.42
CA ILE A 35 10.77 -0.21 -16.46
C ILE A 35 11.32 -1.65 -16.39
N GLY A 36 10.48 -2.67 -16.54
CA GLY A 36 10.88 -4.09 -16.55
C GLY A 36 10.97 -4.76 -15.19
N ALA A 37 10.44 -4.16 -14.12
CA ALA A 37 10.40 -4.81 -12.82
C ALA A 37 9.46 -6.04 -12.84
N PRO A 38 9.87 -7.19 -12.27
CA PRO A 38 9.04 -8.39 -12.25
C PRO A 38 8.01 -8.33 -11.12
N GLU A 39 6.85 -7.73 -11.39
CA GLU A 39 5.73 -7.65 -10.45
C GLU A 39 4.40 -8.12 -11.09
N LEU A 40 3.26 -7.90 -10.41
CA LEU A 40 1.96 -8.44 -10.82
C LEU A 40 1.49 -7.90 -12.18
N MET A 41 1.66 -6.61 -12.46
CA MET A 41 1.32 -6.02 -13.76
C MET A 41 2.21 -6.55 -14.90
N ALA A 42 3.47 -6.86 -14.62
CA ALA A 42 4.38 -7.51 -15.56
C ALA A 42 3.84 -8.91 -15.93
N GLN A 43 3.44 -9.71 -14.93
CA GLN A 43 2.81 -11.01 -15.17
C GLN A 43 1.49 -10.88 -15.95
N ALA A 44 0.68 -9.86 -15.63
CA ALA A 44 -0.54 -9.55 -16.37
C ALA A 44 -0.25 -9.30 -17.85
N LYS A 45 0.78 -8.50 -18.14
CA LYS A 45 1.20 -8.19 -19.51
C LYS A 45 1.67 -9.43 -20.25
N PHE A 46 2.44 -10.32 -19.59
CA PHE A 46 2.87 -11.58 -20.21
C PHE A 46 1.69 -12.49 -20.56
N ILE A 47 0.76 -12.70 -19.61
CA ILE A 47 -0.43 -13.54 -19.84
C ILE A 47 -1.33 -12.93 -20.92
N ALA A 48 -1.51 -11.61 -20.90
CA ALA A 48 -2.29 -10.89 -21.90
C ALA A 48 -1.67 -10.97 -23.30
N ALA A 49 -0.34 -10.95 -23.40
CA ALA A 49 0.37 -11.09 -24.67
C ALA A 49 0.28 -12.51 -25.24
N ASP A 50 0.34 -13.52 -24.37
CA ASP A 50 0.20 -14.94 -24.74
C ASP A 50 -1.22 -15.27 -25.22
N ASN A 51 -2.23 -14.70 -24.56
CA ASN A 51 -3.65 -15.01 -24.84
C ASN A 51 -4.34 -13.97 -25.74
N PHE A 52 -3.68 -12.86 -26.07
CA PHE A 52 -4.24 -11.68 -26.76
C PHE A 52 -5.47 -11.04 -26.10
N ARG A 53 -5.69 -11.30 -24.80
CA ARG A 53 -6.85 -10.85 -24.02
C ARG A 53 -6.48 -9.78 -22.98
N TYR A 54 -6.05 -8.63 -23.47
CA TYR A 54 -5.54 -7.53 -22.63
C TYR A 54 -6.60 -6.95 -21.69
N PHE A 55 -7.83 -6.76 -22.19
CA PHE A 55 -8.88 -6.10 -21.42
C PHE A 55 -9.26 -6.93 -20.19
N GLU A 56 -9.55 -8.23 -20.37
CA GLU A 56 -9.98 -9.09 -19.27
C GLU A 56 -8.87 -9.32 -18.25
N VAL A 57 -7.63 -9.53 -18.71
CA VAL A 57 -6.49 -9.75 -17.81
C VAL A 57 -6.20 -8.51 -16.98
N PHE A 58 -6.17 -7.31 -17.58
CA PHE A 58 -5.96 -6.07 -16.84
C PHE A 58 -7.13 -5.72 -15.92
N LEU A 59 -8.37 -6.05 -16.30
CA LEU A 59 -9.54 -5.85 -15.45
C LEU A 59 -9.46 -6.74 -14.20
N VAL A 60 -9.10 -8.02 -14.35
CA VAL A 60 -8.87 -8.92 -13.20
C VAL A 60 -7.78 -8.38 -12.29
N VAL A 61 -6.66 -7.94 -12.86
CA VAL A 61 -5.53 -7.39 -12.08
C VAL A 61 -5.91 -6.08 -11.38
N ALA A 62 -6.71 -5.22 -12.02
CA ALA A 62 -7.26 -4.02 -11.38
C ALA A 62 -8.12 -4.37 -10.15
N PHE A 63 -8.94 -5.41 -10.22
CA PHE A 63 -9.69 -5.90 -9.06
C PHE A 63 -8.78 -6.43 -7.96
N ILE A 64 -7.72 -7.17 -8.31
CA ILE A 64 -6.73 -7.65 -7.33
C ILE A 64 -6.08 -6.47 -6.60
N TYR A 65 -5.61 -5.45 -7.32
CA TYR A 65 -5.04 -4.25 -6.70
C TYR A 65 -6.06 -3.48 -5.85
N LEU A 66 -7.30 -3.36 -6.31
CA LEU A 66 -8.35 -2.70 -5.53
C LEU A 66 -8.60 -3.42 -4.20
N ILE A 67 -8.73 -4.75 -4.23
CA ILE A 67 -8.89 -5.58 -3.03
C ILE A 67 -7.68 -5.40 -2.11
N ALA A 68 -6.46 -5.46 -2.66
CA ALA A 68 -5.23 -5.29 -1.89
C ALA A 68 -5.18 -3.92 -1.19
N VAL A 69 -5.50 -2.84 -1.90
CA VAL A 69 -5.56 -1.48 -1.34
C VAL A 69 -6.62 -1.37 -0.24
N VAL A 70 -7.82 -1.91 -0.46
CA VAL A 70 -8.90 -1.86 0.54
C VAL A 70 -8.55 -2.66 1.79
N VAL A 71 -8.00 -3.87 1.63
CA VAL A 71 -7.58 -4.71 2.75
C VAL A 71 -6.45 -4.04 3.53
N LEU A 72 -5.42 -3.53 2.83
CA LEU A 72 -4.29 -2.85 3.46
C LEU A 72 -4.75 -1.58 4.19
N SER A 73 -5.59 -0.76 3.57
CA SER A 73 -6.14 0.45 4.18
C SER A 73 -6.95 0.13 5.44
N ARG A 74 -7.76 -0.94 5.44
CA ARG A 74 -8.49 -1.38 6.64
C ARG A 74 -7.55 -1.84 7.75
N ILE A 75 -6.54 -2.65 7.44
CA ILE A 75 -5.55 -3.11 8.42
C ILE A 75 -4.84 -1.92 9.05
N LEU A 76 -4.36 -0.99 8.22
CA LEU A 76 -3.64 0.19 8.69
C LEU A 76 -4.54 1.13 9.50
N SER A 77 -5.81 1.31 9.11
CA SER A 77 -6.77 2.08 9.91
C SER A 77 -7.00 1.47 11.30
N LEU A 78 -6.99 0.14 11.44
CA LEU A 78 -7.08 -0.52 12.75
C LEU A 78 -5.82 -0.27 13.59
N VAL A 79 -4.64 -0.31 12.97
CA VAL A 79 -3.35 0.01 13.63
C VAL A 79 -3.35 1.47 14.08
N GLU A 80 -3.70 2.40 13.21
CA GLU A 80 -3.79 3.83 13.53
C GLU A 80 -4.73 4.09 14.70
N LYS A 81 -5.92 3.50 14.70
CA LYS A 81 -6.89 3.64 15.81
C LYS A 81 -6.32 3.22 17.16
N ARG A 82 -5.47 2.18 17.18
CA ARG A 82 -4.83 1.68 18.41
C ARG A 82 -3.69 2.58 18.90
N VAL A 83 -3.04 3.26 17.97
CA VAL A 83 -1.83 4.06 18.20
C VAL A 83 -2.16 5.55 18.40
N ARG A 84 -3.33 6.00 17.94
CA ARG A 84 -3.77 7.40 17.93
C ARG A 84 -3.70 8.04 19.32
N ILE A 85 -3.00 9.17 19.39
CA ILE A 85 -2.98 10.04 20.56
C ILE A 85 -4.15 11.04 20.42
N PRO A 86 -5.13 11.06 21.34
CA PRO A 86 -6.22 12.03 21.30
C PRO A 86 -5.66 13.47 21.35
N GLY A 87 -6.03 14.32 20.39
CA GLY A 87 -5.65 15.74 20.38
C GLY A 87 -4.57 16.14 19.36
N LEU A 88 -3.89 15.19 18.71
CA LEU A 88 -2.95 15.49 17.63
C LEU A 88 -3.66 15.39 16.27
N GLN A 89 -4.63 16.27 16.02
CA GLN A 89 -5.11 16.52 14.65
C GLN A 89 -4.09 17.46 13.98
N MET A 90 -2.96 16.90 13.56
CA MET A 90 -2.20 17.55 12.50
C MET A 90 -3.04 17.35 11.24
N ALA A 91 -3.71 18.44 10.86
CA ALA A 91 -4.51 18.54 9.65
C ALA A 91 -3.80 17.86 8.48
N GLN A 92 -4.52 16.97 7.80
CA GLN A 92 -4.29 16.62 6.41
C GLN A 92 -5.65 16.57 5.73
#